data_AF-A0A183CC41-F1
#
_entry.id   AF-A0A183CC41-F1
#
_cell.length_a   1.000
_cell.length_b   1.000
_cell.length_c   1.000
_cell.angle_alpha   90.00
_cell.angle_beta   90.00
_cell.angle_gamma   90.00
#
_symmetry.space_group_name_H-M   'P 1'
#
loop_
_entity.id
_entity.type
_entity.pdbx_description
1 polymer ?
#
loop_
_entity_poly.entity_id
_entity_poly.type
_entity_poly.pdbx_seq_one_letter_code
_entity_poly.pdbx_strand_id
1 'polypeptide(L)'
;MADIYEKCLKNAQPIQQKMEENLYNIRILDATIKQIEKELKQKLTQMANTLKKTSKDERRRQYEAIEKLYERAKNLSDDKIQLAESNYEMVDVFIQKLDKETSSFNSFAECVQRVDPQHFAEFSFDGVHANLPQLCS
;
A
#
# COMPACT_ATOMS: atom_id res chain seq x y z
N MET A 1 4.81 -11.16 -26.74
CA MET A 1 4.19 -11.77 -25.55
C MET A 1 5.16 -11.84 -24.36
N ALA A 2 6.42 -12.26 -24.54
CA ALA A 2 7.41 -12.31 -23.45
C ALA A 2 7.70 -10.93 -22.80
N ASP A 3 7.80 -9.88 -23.61
CA ASP A 3 8.13 -8.53 -23.12
C ASP A 3 7.07 -7.91 -22.20
N ILE A 4 5.78 -8.28 -22.40
CA ILE A 4 4.68 -7.78 -21.57
C ILE A 4 4.73 -8.42 -20.19
N TYR A 5 4.96 -9.74 -20.14
CA TYR A 5 5.08 -10.48 -18.88
C TYR A 5 6.29 -10.00 -18.05
N GLU A 6 7.43 -9.80 -18.70
CA GLU A 6 8.65 -9.31 -18.04
C GLU A 6 8.47 -7.88 -17.49
N LYS A 7 7.74 -7.02 -18.22
CA LYS A 7 7.43 -5.65 -17.77
C LYS A 7 6.49 -5.64 -16.56
N CYS A 8 5.46 -6.49 -16.54
CA CYS A 8 4.58 -6.63 -15.37
C CYS A 8 5.36 -7.10 -14.13
N LEU A 9 6.28 -8.06 -14.30
CA LEU A 9 7.09 -8.60 -13.20
C LEU A 9 8.06 -7.55 -12.62
N LYS A 10 8.71 -6.76 -13.47
CA LYS A 10 9.56 -5.63 -13.06
C LYS A 10 8.78 -4.52 -12.36
N ASN A 11 7.53 -4.29 -12.77
CA ASN A 11 6.67 -3.29 -12.13
C ASN A 11 6.13 -3.76 -10.76
N ALA A 12 5.96 -5.06 -10.54
CA ALA A 12 5.43 -5.62 -9.30
C ALA A 12 6.46 -5.77 -8.18
N GLN A 13 7.72 -6.08 -8.53
CA GLN A 13 8.80 -6.34 -7.56
C GLN A 13 9.02 -5.22 -6.52
N PRO A 14 9.12 -3.93 -6.90
CA PRO A 14 9.37 -2.85 -5.95
C PRO A 14 8.25 -2.68 -4.92
N ILE A 15 7.00 -2.89 -5.36
CA ILE A 15 5.83 -2.78 -4.48
C ILE A 15 5.74 -3.97 -3.53
N GLN A 16 6.09 -5.16 -3.98
CA GLN A 16 6.18 -6.34 -3.12
C GLN A 16 7.20 -6.13 -2.00
N GLN A 17 8.41 -5.69 -2.34
CA GLN A 17 9.46 -5.41 -1.35
C GLN A 17 8.98 -4.35 -0.35
N LYS A 18 8.38 -3.26 -0.83
CA LYS A 18 7.93 -2.19 0.05
C LYS A 18 6.79 -2.62 0.97
N MET A 19 5.87 -3.45 0.47
CA MET A 19 4.79 -4.01 1.27
C MET A 19 5.33 -4.92 2.38
N GLU A 20 6.30 -5.77 2.06
CA GLU A 20 6.94 -6.66 3.05
C GLU A 20 7.66 -5.87 4.15
N GLU A 21 8.40 -4.82 3.78
CA GLU A 21 9.02 -3.89 4.73
C GLU A 21 7.99 -3.24 5.66
N ASN A 22 6.90 -2.71 5.10
CA ASN A 22 5.85 -2.05 5.87
C ASN A 22 5.16 -3.03 6.82
N LEU A 23 4.86 -4.26 6.36
CA LEU A 23 4.28 -5.31 7.20
C LEU A 23 5.23 -5.73 8.33
N TYR A 24 6.53 -5.80 8.06
CA TYR A 24 7.53 -6.04 9.10
C TYR A 24 7.52 -4.92 10.14
N ASN A 25 7.52 -3.66 9.72
CA ASN A 25 7.48 -2.51 10.61
C ASN A 25 6.19 -2.47 11.45
N ILE A 26 5.03 -2.79 10.87
CA ILE A 26 3.76 -2.93 11.61
C ILE A 26 3.87 -4.00 12.71
N ARG A 27 4.50 -5.14 12.42
CA ARG A 27 4.72 -6.20 13.44
C ARG A 27 5.62 -5.74 14.57
N ILE A 28 6.66 -4.96 14.28
CA ILE A 28 7.56 -4.39 15.30
C ILE A 28 6.81 -3.36 16.17
N LEU A 29 6.00 -2.48 15.56
CA LEU A 29 5.15 -1.53 16.28
C LEU A 29 4.18 -2.28 17.20
N ASP A 30 3.51 -3.31 16.69
CA ASP A 30 2.60 -4.14 17.48
C ASP A 30 3.27 -4.83 18.67
N ALA A 31 4.47 -5.38 18.47
CA ALA A 31 5.23 -5.99 19.56
C ALA A 31 5.62 -4.96 20.63
N THR A 32 6.05 -3.77 20.19
CA THR A 32 6.40 -2.66 21.08
C THR A 32 5.21 -2.16 21.89
N ILE A 33 4.06 -1.95 21.26
CA ILE A 33 2.82 -1.51 21.91
C ILE A 33 2.41 -2.53 22.98
N LYS A 34 2.36 -3.83 22.64
CA LYS A 34 2.04 -4.90 23.60
C LYS A 34 2.98 -4.93 24.79
N GLN A 35 4.26 -4.65 24.57
CA GLN A 35 5.24 -4.58 25.65
C GLN A 35 4.98 -3.38 26.58
N ILE A 36 4.65 -2.20 26.02
CA ILE A 36 4.29 -1.02 26.82
C ILE A 36 3.00 -1.25 27.59
N GLU A 37 1.98 -1.87 26.97
CA GLU A 37 0.73 -2.21 27.66
C GLU A 37 0.96 -3.16 28.84
N LYS A 38 1.87 -4.12 28.69
CA LYS A 38 2.26 -5.03 29.78
C LYS A 38 2.95 -4.26 30.91
N GLU A 39 3.88 -3.37 30.59
CA GLU A 39 4.56 -2.53 31.59
C GLU A 39 3.56 -1.60 32.30
N LEU A 40 2.63 -1.01 31.56
CA LEU A 40 1.57 -0.15 32.08
C LEU A 40 0.67 -0.90 33.07
N LYS A 41 0.24 -2.12 32.73
CA LYS A 41 -0.52 -3.00 33.64
C LYS A 41 0.26 -3.33 34.91
N GLN A 42 1.56 -3.58 34.78
CA GLN A 42 2.43 -3.84 35.95
C GLN A 42 2.53 -2.63 36.86
N LYS A 43 2.78 -1.43 36.31
CA LYS A 43 2.88 -0.18 37.07
C LYS A 43 1.56 0.18 37.75
N LEU A 44 0.44 0.02 37.06
CA LEU A 44 -0.91 0.22 37.64
C LEU A 44 -1.16 -0.72 38.83
N THR A 45 -0.81 -2.00 38.68
CA THR A 45 -0.96 -3.00 39.75
C THR A 45 -0.06 -2.67 40.95
N GLN A 46 1.18 -2.25 40.71
CA GLN A 46 2.11 -1.82 41.76
C GLN A 46 1.59 -0.58 42.50
N MET A 47 1.08 0.41 41.77
CA MET A 47 0.48 1.61 42.36
C MET A 47 -0.75 1.24 43.22
N ALA A 48 -1.64 0.37 42.71
CA ALA A 48 -2.80 -0.13 43.46
C ALA A 48 -2.40 -0.82 44.78
N ASN A 49 -1.33 -1.61 44.77
CA ASN A 49 -0.85 -2.34 45.95
C ASN A 49 -0.11 -1.44 46.96
N THR A 50 0.52 -0.36 46.50
CA THR A 50 1.33 0.53 47.34
C THR A 50 0.63 1.82 47.74
N LEU A 51 -0.58 2.07 47.22
CA LEU A 51 -1.39 3.27 47.40
C LEU A 51 -1.56 3.72 48.87
N LYS A 52 -1.73 2.76 49.80
CA LYS A 52 -1.85 3.02 51.24
C LYS A 52 -0.51 3.33 51.94
N LYS A 53 0.61 2.95 51.33
CA LYS A 53 1.97 3.06 51.89
C LYS A 53 2.78 4.21 51.29
N THR A 54 2.37 4.72 50.12
CA THR A 54 3.03 5.82 49.41
C THR A 54 2.53 7.20 49.82
N SER A 55 3.42 8.18 49.88
CA SER A 55 3.07 9.60 50.09
C SER A 55 2.32 10.18 48.89
N LYS A 56 1.72 11.37 49.07
CA LYS A 56 0.98 12.04 47.99
C LYS A 56 1.89 12.40 46.81
N ASP A 57 3.12 12.85 47.08
CA ASP A 57 4.09 13.20 46.03
C ASP A 57 4.55 11.97 45.25
N GLU A 58 4.78 10.85 45.93
CA GLU A 58 5.17 9.60 45.27
C GLU A 58 4.05 9.05 44.39
N ARG A 59 2.79 9.11 44.85
CA ARG A 59 1.63 8.75 44.03
C ARG A 59 1.52 9.62 42.78
N ARG A 60 1.79 10.92 42.91
CA ARG A 60 1.78 11.84 41.78
C ARG A 60 2.85 11.46 40.75
N ARG A 61 4.09 11.19 41.19
CA ARG A 61 5.17 10.74 40.31
C ARG A 61 4.85 9.44 39.59
N GLN A 62 4.27 8.47 40.29
CA GLN A 62 3.84 7.20 39.71
C GLN A 62 2.75 7.41 38.65
N TYR A 63 1.78 8.28 38.93
CA TYR A 63 0.74 8.63 37.96
C TYR A 63 1.31 9.31 36.72
N GLU A 64 2.18 10.32 36.88
CA GLU A 64 2.83 11.01 35.76
C GLU A 64 3.69 10.05 34.91
N ALA A 65 4.33 9.05 35.53
CA ALA A 65 5.07 8.02 34.80
C ALA A 65 4.15 7.09 33.98
N ILE A 66 2.98 6.74 34.52
CA ILE A 66 1.97 5.93 33.83
C ILE A 66 1.37 6.74 32.67
N GLU A 67 1.06 8.01 32.88
CA GLU A 67 0.51 8.91 31.87
C GLU A 67 1.45 9.06 30.67
N LYS A 68 2.75 9.28 30.91
CA LYS A 68 3.76 9.34 29.84
C LYS A 68 3.88 8.03 29.06
N LEU A 69 3.80 6.88 29.74
CA LEU A 69 3.83 5.58 29.07
C LEU A 69 2.57 5.33 28.23
N TYR A 70 1.42 5.76 28.73
CA TYR A 70 0.16 5.68 27.99
C TYR A 70 0.19 6.56 26.73
N GLU A 71 0.65 7.81 26.86
CA GLU A 71 0.79 8.72 25.72
C GLU A 71 1.75 8.16 24.66
N ARG A 72 2.87 7.57 25.10
CA ARG A 72 3.79 6.88 24.19
C ARG A 72 3.11 5.71 23.46
N ALA A 73 2.35 4.87 24.17
CA ALA A 73 1.62 3.76 23.55
C ALA A 73 0.57 4.25 22.55
N LYS A 74 -0.11 5.35 22.85
CA LYS A 74 -1.09 5.99 21.97
C LYS A 74 -0.41 6.47 20.68
N ASN A 75 0.67 7.24 20.79
CA ASN A 75 1.38 7.76 19.61
C ASN A 75 1.89 6.63 18.70
N LEU A 76 2.44 5.56 19.28
CA LEU A 76 2.85 4.38 18.51
C LEU A 76 1.67 3.66 17.84
N SER A 77 0.49 3.68 18.47
CA SER A 77 -0.73 3.12 17.89
C SER A 77 -1.22 3.95 16.71
N ASP A 78 -1.14 5.27 16.80
CA ASP A 78 -1.46 6.19 15.70
C ASP A 78 -0.46 6.00 14.54
N ASP A 79 0.84 5.88 14.82
CA ASP A 79 1.88 5.59 13.82
C ASP A 79 1.61 4.25 13.10
N LYS A 80 1.18 3.22 13.84
CA LYS A 80 0.81 1.93 13.27
C LYS A 80 -0.38 2.06 12.31
N ILE A 81 -1.39 2.84 12.68
CA ILE A 81 -2.57 3.08 11.84
C ILE A 81 -2.15 3.77 10.55
N GLN A 82 -1.39 4.86 10.66
CA GLN A 82 -0.90 5.62 9.49
C GLN A 82 -0.05 4.76 8.56
N LEU A 83 0.84 3.92 9.11
CA LEU A 83 1.65 3.01 8.30
C LEU A 83 0.78 1.96 7.57
N ALA A 84 -0.25 1.45 8.23
CA ALA A 84 -1.19 0.52 7.60
C ALA A 84 -2.00 1.20 6.49
N GLU A 85 -2.51 2.40 6.73
CA GLU A 85 -3.24 3.21 5.74
C GLU A 85 -2.38 3.48 4.50
N SER A 86 -1.17 3.99 4.69
CA SER A 86 -0.23 4.24 3.59
C SER A 86 0.13 2.97 2.82
N ASN A 87 0.25 1.84 3.52
CA ASN A 87 0.49 0.55 2.87
C ASN A 87 -0.72 0.10 2.03
N TYR A 88 -1.95 0.32 2.50
CA TYR A 88 -3.15 0.05 1.72
C TYR A 88 -3.24 0.95 0.48
N GLU A 89 -3.00 2.24 0.62
CA GLU A 89 -3.01 3.19 -0.50
C GLU A 89 -2.01 2.81 -1.59
N MET A 90 -0.80 2.41 -1.19
CA MET A 90 0.24 1.95 -2.11
C MET A 90 -0.21 0.72 -2.92
N VAL A 91 -0.84 -0.25 -2.25
CA VAL A 91 -1.38 -1.45 -2.90
C VAL A 91 -2.55 -1.11 -3.80
N ASP A 92 -3.44 -0.21 -3.37
CA ASP A 92 -4.60 0.22 -4.17
C ASP A 92 -4.17 0.91 -5.47
N VAL A 93 -3.23 1.85 -5.40
CA VAL A 93 -2.66 2.51 -6.59
C VAL A 93 -2.03 1.50 -7.54
N PHE A 94 -1.38 0.46 -7.02
CA PHE A 94 -0.82 -0.60 -7.84
C PHE A 94 -1.88 -1.43 -8.56
N ILE A 95 -2.96 -1.82 -7.86
CA ILE A 95 -4.09 -2.54 -8.44
C ILE A 95 -4.72 -1.71 -9.56
N GLN A 96 -5.01 -0.43 -9.30
CA GLN A 96 -5.56 0.47 -10.32
C GLN A 96 -4.66 0.60 -11.55
N LYS A 97 -3.33 0.59 -11.37
CA LYS A 97 -2.38 0.63 -12.48
C LYS A 97 -2.43 -0.66 -13.30
N LEU A 98 -2.44 -1.81 -12.64
CA LEU A 98 -2.58 -3.11 -13.30
C LEU A 98 -3.90 -3.22 -14.07
N ASP A 99 -5.00 -2.72 -13.50
CA ASP A 99 -6.32 -2.71 -14.14
C ASP A 99 -6.32 -1.85 -15.41
N LYS A 100 -5.69 -0.67 -15.38
CA LYS A 100 -5.54 0.21 -16.55
C LYS A 100 -4.67 -0.43 -17.63
N GLU A 101 -3.55 -1.03 -17.26
CA GLU A 101 -2.67 -1.75 -18.19
C GLU A 101 -3.41 -2.93 -18.85
N THR A 102 -4.19 -3.67 -18.07
CA THR A 102 -5.02 -4.80 -18.56
C THR A 102 -6.15 -4.34 -19.47
N SER A 103 -6.88 -3.29 -19.09
CA SER A 103 -7.97 -2.73 -19.90
C SER A 103 -7.46 -2.19 -21.24
N SER A 104 -6.28 -1.55 -21.24
CA SER A 104 -5.66 -1.02 -22.46
C SER A 104 -5.20 -2.14 -23.40
N PHE A 105 -4.76 -3.27 -22.84
CA PHE A 105 -4.44 -4.46 -23.64
C PHE A 105 -5.69 -5.08 -24.26
N ASN A 106 -6.78 -5.20 -23.49
CA ASN A 106 -8.04 -5.74 -23.99
C ASN A 106 -8.64 -4.87 -25.10
N SER A 107 -8.62 -3.54 -24.96
CA SER A 107 -9.12 -2.64 -26.01
C SER A 107 -8.28 -2.67 -27.29
N PHE A 108 -6.95 -2.82 -27.17
CA PHE A 108 -6.08 -3.05 -28.32
C PHE A 108 -6.41 -4.38 -29.02
N ALA A 109 -6.60 -5.46 -28.25
CA ALA A 109 -6.99 -6.76 -28.80
C ALA A 109 -8.36 -6.71 -29.50
N GLU A 110 -9.34 -6.00 -28.94
CA GLU A 110 -10.64 -5.76 -29.58
C GLU A 110 -10.51 -4.96 -30.88
N CYS A 111 -9.65 -3.94 -30.93
CA CYS A 111 -9.39 -3.16 -32.14
C CYS A 111 -8.76 -4.02 -33.24
N VAL A 112 -7.81 -4.89 -32.90
CA VAL A 112 -7.20 -5.86 -33.83
C VAL A 112 -8.25 -6.86 -34.36
N GLN A 113 -9.21 -7.28 -33.53
CA GLN A 113 -10.31 -8.15 -33.97
C GLN A 113 -11.35 -7.45 -34.86
N ARG A 114 -11.44 -6.11 -34.80
CA ARG A 114 -12.28 -5.31 -35.71
C ARG A 114 -11.61 -4.97 -37.04
N VAL A 115 -10.35 -5.35 -37.25
CA VAL A 115 -9.72 -5.29 -38.57
C VAL A 115 -10.30 -6.44 -39.40
N ASP A 116 -11.34 -6.15 -40.16
CA ASP A 116 -11.94 -7.09 -41.11
C ASP A 116 -10.86 -7.60 -42.10
N PRO A 117 -10.69 -8.93 -42.26
CA PRO A 117 -9.75 -9.50 -43.23
C PRO A 117 -10.07 -9.13 -44.69
N GLN A 118 -11.26 -8.57 -44.96
CA GLN A 118 -11.77 -8.36 -46.31
C GLN A 118 -11.27 -7.09 -47.01
N HIS A 119 -10.53 -6.20 -46.32
CA HIS A 119 -9.95 -5.00 -46.97
C HIS A 119 -8.49 -5.16 -47.43
N PHE A 120 -7.87 -6.34 -47.23
CA PHE A 120 -6.49 -6.59 -47.69
C PHE A 120 -6.41 -7.14 -49.13
N ALA A 121 -7.54 -7.30 -49.83
CA ALA A 121 -7.62 -7.91 -51.15
C ALA A 121 -7.82 -6.92 -52.32
N GLU A 122 -7.62 -5.61 -52.12
CA GLU A 122 -7.61 -4.63 -53.24
C GLU A 122 -6.28 -3.88 -53.42
N PHE A 123 -5.24 -4.22 -52.65
CA PHE A 123 -3.90 -3.69 -52.89
C PHE A 123 -2.97 -4.77 -53.44
N SER A 124 -3.19 -5.11 -54.71
CA SER A 124 -2.09 -5.53 -55.58
C SER A 124 -2.27 -4.93 -56.97
N PHE A 125 -1.31 -4.07 -57.32
CA PHE A 125 -0.87 -3.72 -58.66
C PHE A 125 -1.94 -3.19 -59.63
N ASP A 126 -2.10 -1.86 -59.68
CA ASP A 126 -1.57 -1.12 -60.83
C ASP A 126 -1.36 0.34 -60.44
N GLY A 127 -0.30 0.92 -60.99
CA GLY A 127 0.22 2.21 -60.56
C GLY A 127 -0.74 3.39 -60.73
N VAL A 128 -0.32 4.49 -60.11
CA VAL A 128 -0.77 5.89 -60.26
C VAL A 128 -1.58 6.44 -59.07
N HIS A 129 -0.96 7.46 -58.45
CA HIS A 129 -1.47 8.47 -57.52
C HIS A 129 -1.90 8.03 -56.10
N ALA A 130 -0.96 8.21 -55.17
CA ALA A 130 -1.26 8.41 -53.75
C ALA A 130 -2.05 9.71 -53.56
N ASN A 131 -3.27 9.60 -53.03
CA ASN A 131 -3.92 10.67 -52.29
C ASN A 131 -4.31 10.09 -50.92
N LEU A 132 -3.67 10.60 -49.86
CA LEU A 132 -4.00 10.26 -48.48
C LEU A 132 -5.38 10.84 -48.11
N PRO A 133 -6.31 10.05 -47.55
CA PRO A 133 -7.44 10.61 -46.83
C PRO A 133 -6.98 11.05 -45.43
N GLN A 134 -7.08 12.35 -45.14
CA GLN A 134 -7.04 12.88 -43.79
C GLN A 134 -8.26 12.40 -43.01
N LEU A 135 -8.06 11.66 -41.92
CA LEU A 135 -9.09 11.46 -40.90
C LEU A 135 -8.45 11.38 -39.50
N CYS A 136 -8.19 12.57 -38.94
CA CYS A 136 -8.22 12.79 -37.50
C CYS A 136 -9.01 14.09 -37.26
N SER A 137 -10.13 13.98 -36.55
CA SER A 137 -10.80 15.08 -35.83
C SER A 137 -11.19 14.57 -34.46
#